data_AF-S8EH33-F1
#
_entry.id   AF-S8EH33-F1
#
_cell.length_a   1.000
_cell.length_b   1.000
_cell.length_c   1.000
_cell.angle_alpha   90.00
_cell.angle_beta   90.00
_cell.angle_gamma   90.00
#
_symmetry.space_group_name_H-M   'P 1'
#
loop_
_entity.id
_entity.type
_entity.pdbx_description
1 polymer ?
#
loop_
_entity_poly.entity_id
_entity_poly.type
_entity_poly.pdbx_seq_one_letter_code
_entity_poly.pdbx_strand_id
1 'polypeptide(L)'
;SYLIDLSRNLKRRGVHNVFHSSLLRIHEPNDDRLFPGRQDSQVAELEDRDNEWAIERIVSHTGEGNSALFEAEWKTGDRTWVPYTAIRHLGAAVEYLELLG
;
A
#
# COMPACT_ATOMS: atom_id res chain seq x y z
N SER A 1 13.25 12.47 29.54
CA SER A 1 13.00 12.07 28.15
C SER A 1 14.15 11.20 27.69
N TYR A 2 13.89 10.22 26.83
CA TYR A 2 14.89 9.31 26.29
C TYR A 2 14.72 9.25 24.77
N LEU A 3 15.84 9.25 24.04
CA LEU A 3 15.85 9.22 22.58
C LEU A 3 16.05 7.79 22.10
N ILE A 4 15.19 7.33 21.20
CA ILE A 4 15.30 6.02 20.55
C ILE A 4 15.51 6.24 19.06
N ASP A 5 16.33 5.44 18.40
CA ASP A 5 16.35 5.51 16.94
C ASP A 5 15.09 4.84 16.36
N LEU A 6 14.35 5.61 15.57
CA LEU A 6 13.13 5.15 14.91
C LEU A 6 13.41 4.84 13.44
N SER A 7 12.75 3.79 12.93
CA SER A 7 12.65 3.48 11.50
C SER A 7 12.18 4.70 10.70
N ARG A 8 12.62 4.80 9.43
CA ARG A 8 12.26 5.93 8.54
C ARG A 8 10.75 6.06 8.37
N ASN A 9 10.03 4.95 8.36
CA ASN A 9 8.57 4.94 8.17
C ASN A 9 7.83 5.57 9.36
N LEU A 10 8.28 5.33 10.59
CA LEU A 10 7.73 5.95 11.78
C LEU A 10 7.99 7.46 11.82
N LYS A 11 9.21 7.87 11.44
CA LYS A 11 9.57 9.30 11.32
C LYS A 11 8.70 10.01 10.27
N ARG A 12 8.45 9.38 9.11
CA ARG A 12 7.59 9.92 8.04
C ARG A 12 6.16 10.20 8.49
N ARG A 13 5.65 9.40 9.43
CA ARG A 13 4.30 9.54 9.99
C ARG A 13 4.21 10.51 11.18
N GLY A 14 5.31 11.20 11.50
CA GLY A 14 5.35 12.18 12.58
C GLY A 14 5.53 11.58 13.97
N VAL A 15 5.95 10.32 14.09
CA VAL A 15 6.28 9.74 15.40
C VAL A 15 7.56 10.39 15.92
N HIS A 16 7.46 11.04 17.08
CA HIS A 16 8.61 11.62 17.75
C HIS A 16 9.48 10.54 18.40
N ASN A 17 10.78 10.68 18.28
CA ASN A 17 11.76 9.76 18.84
C ASN A 17 12.04 9.97 20.34
N VAL A 18 11.23 10.82 21.00
CA VAL A 18 11.39 11.20 22.41
C VAL A 18 10.32 10.50 23.24
N PHE A 19 10.74 9.61 24.14
CA PHE A 19 9.85 8.89 25.03
C PHE A 19 10.09 9.24 26.49
N HIS A 20 9.08 8.98 27.34
CA HIS A 20 9.24 9.09 28.78
C HIS A 20 10.00 7.88 29.32
N SER A 21 11.13 8.11 30.00
CA SER A 21 12.09 7.05 30.35
C SER A 21 11.53 5.97 31.28
N SER A 22 10.54 6.29 32.11
CA SER A 22 9.91 5.30 33.01
C SER A 22 8.90 4.39 32.31
N LEU A 23 8.52 4.68 31.06
CA LEU A 23 7.63 3.84 30.25
C LEU A 23 8.41 2.87 29.35
N LEU A 24 9.74 2.96 29.33
CA LEU A 24 10.57 2.06 28.54
C LEU A 24 10.56 0.66 29.15
N ARG A 25 10.44 -0.34 28.29
CA ARG A 25 10.51 -1.75 28.65
C ARG A 25 11.69 -2.39 27.92
N ILE A 26 12.19 -3.49 28.48
CA ILE A 26 13.23 -4.30 27.83
C ILE A 26 12.66 -4.82 26.51
N HIS A 27 13.44 -4.70 25.45
CA HIS A 27 13.07 -5.22 24.14
C HIS A 27 13.10 -6.75 24.15
N GLU A 28 11.97 -7.36 23.80
CA GLU A 28 11.84 -8.80 23.56
C GLU A 28 11.77 -9.03 22.05
N PRO A 29 12.69 -9.83 21.46
CA PRO A 29 12.66 -10.10 20.03
C PRO A 29 11.39 -10.84 19.62
N ASN A 30 10.91 -10.59 18.40
CA ASN A 30 9.74 -11.29 17.85
C ASN A 30 10.01 -12.79 17.69
N ASP A 31 9.05 -13.63 18.10
CA ASP A 31 9.06 -15.05 17.76
C ASP A 31 8.42 -15.24 16.37
N ASP A 32 9.25 -15.39 15.35
CA ASP A 32 8.79 -15.53 13.96
C ASP A 32 7.98 -16.81 13.70
N ARG A 33 8.06 -17.81 14.59
CA ARG A 33 7.24 -19.04 14.47
C ARG A 33 5.81 -18.80 14.93
N LEU A 34 5.62 -17.96 15.94
CA LEU A 34 4.31 -17.61 16.48
C LEU A 34 3.71 -16.38 15.79
N PHE A 35 4.57 -15.46 15.31
CA PHE A 35 4.17 -14.19 14.72
C PHE A 35 4.91 -13.93 13.40
N PRO A 36 4.63 -14.72 12.35
CA PRO A 36 5.19 -14.48 11.04
C PRO A 36 4.69 -13.15 10.47
N GLY A 37 5.57 -12.43 9.76
CA GLY A 37 5.17 -11.24 9.00
C GLY A 37 5.04 -9.94 9.80
N ARG A 38 5.76 -9.78 10.92
CA ARG A 38 5.75 -8.55 11.73
C ARG A 38 6.86 -7.54 11.37
N GLN A 39 7.37 -7.57 10.14
CA GLN A 39 8.27 -6.50 9.70
C GLN A 39 7.50 -5.18 9.62
N ASP A 40 8.17 -4.05 9.84
CA ASP A 40 7.60 -2.70 9.70
C ASP A 40 6.83 -2.52 8.38
N SER A 41 7.29 -3.15 7.31
CA SER A 41 6.68 -3.11 5.97
C SER A 41 5.49 -4.04 5.77
N GLN A 42 5.16 -4.90 6.73
CA GLN A 42 4.10 -5.92 6.65
C GLN A 42 2.99 -5.70 7.69
N VAL A 43 3.21 -4.80 8.64
CA VAL A 43 2.14 -4.37 9.55
C VAL A 43 1.16 -3.55 8.71
N ALA A 44 -0.08 -4.03 8.58
CA ALA A 44 -1.12 -3.52 7.67
C ALA A 44 -1.40 -2.00 7.78
N GLU A 45 -1.05 -1.37 8.90
CA GLU A 45 -1.17 0.08 9.06
C GLU A 45 0.05 0.85 8.53
N LEU A 46 1.24 0.24 8.48
CA LEU A 46 2.53 0.84 8.11
C LEU A 46 2.92 0.67 6.64
N GLU A 47 2.27 -0.24 5.92
CA GLU A 47 2.38 -0.27 4.46
C GLU A 47 2.08 1.13 3.92
N ASP A 48 3.02 1.66 3.13
CA ASP A 48 2.70 2.77 2.24
C ASP A 48 1.48 2.28 1.44
N ARG A 49 0.42 3.10 1.38
CA ARG A 49 -0.74 2.86 0.52
C ARG A 49 -0.36 2.69 -0.96
N ASP A 50 0.93 2.78 -1.28
CA ASP A 50 1.53 2.43 -2.56
C ASP A 50 1.42 0.92 -2.88
N ASN A 51 1.10 0.05 -1.91
CA ASN A 51 0.74 -1.35 -2.19
C ASN A 51 -0.70 -1.52 -2.75
N GLU A 52 -1.47 -0.44 -2.87
CA GLU A 52 -2.79 -0.43 -3.53
C GLU A 52 -2.67 -0.61 -5.07
N TRP A 53 -1.45 -0.76 -5.60
CA TRP A 53 -1.12 -0.80 -7.03
C TRP A 53 -0.69 -2.20 -7.51
N ALA A 54 -1.58 -3.17 -7.34
CA ALA A 54 -1.38 -4.52 -7.86
C ALA A 54 -1.70 -4.61 -9.38
N ILE A 55 -2.27 -3.57 -9.99
CA ILE A 55 -2.51 -3.49 -11.44
C ILE A 55 -1.22 -3.05 -12.14
N GLU A 56 -0.71 -3.90 -13.03
CA GLU A 56 0.42 -3.61 -13.91
C GLU A 56 0.00 -2.65 -15.03
N ARG A 57 -1.12 -2.93 -15.70
CA ARG A 57 -1.70 -2.06 -16.73
C ARG A 57 -3.17 -2.39 -17.01
N ILE A 58 -3.84 -1.47 -17.71
CA ILE A 58 -5.14 -1.73 -18.33
C ILE A 58 -4.94 -2.26 -19.75
N VAL A 59 -5.65 -3.34 -20.08
CA VAL A 59 -5.56 -4.02 -21.39
C VAL A 59 -6.68 -3.55 -22.31
N SER A 60 -7.90 -3.45 -21.78
CA SER A 60 -9.09 -3.08 -22.53
C SER A 60 -10.16 -2.46 -21.63
N HIS A 61 -11.20 -1.86 -22.22
CA HIS A 61 -12.39 -1.42 -21.51
C HIS A 61 -13.65 -1.69 -22.32
N THR A 62 -14.79 -1.76 -21.63
CA THR A 62 -16.13 -1.85 -22.23
C THR A 62 -17.10 -0.94 -21.49
N GLY A 63 -18.09 -0.43 -22.22
CA GLY A 63 -19.05 0.54 -21.72
C GLY A 63 -18.46 1.94 -21.57
N GLU A 64 -19.26 2.84 -20.98
CA GLU A 64 -18.96 4.27 -20.93
C GLU A 64 -19.24 4.86 -19.54
N GLY A 65 -18.56 5.98 -19.25
CA GLY A 65 -18.74 6.75 -18.02
C GLY A 65 -18.47 5.95 -16.75
N ASN A 66 -19.21 6.25 -15.69
CA ASN A 66 -19.03 5.60 -14.38
C ASN A 66 -19.45 4.11 -14.35
N SER A 67 -20.14 3.62 -15.37
CA SER A 67 -20.53 2.22 -15.52
C SER A 67 -19.53 1.38 -16.31
N ALA A 68 -18.47 1.99 -16.85
CA ALA A 68 -17.47 1.28 -17.63
C ALA A 68 -16.74 0.23 -16.79
N LEU A 69 -16.43 -0.90 -17.44
CA LEU A 69 -15.59 -1.96 -16.90
C LEU A 69 -14.26 -1.95 -17.62
N PHE A 70 -13.20 -2.20 -16.87
CA PHE A 70 -11.82 -2.20 -17.34
C PHE A 70 -11.19 -3.56 -17.07
N GLU A 71 -10.51 -4.10 -18.07
CA GLU A 71 -9.72 -5.31 -17.94
C GLU A 71 -8.34 -4.93 -17.40
N ALA A 72 -8.13 -5.23 -16.12
CA ALA A 72 -6.86 -4.99 -15.43
C ALA A 72 -5.98 -6.24 -15.50
N GLU A 73 -4.73 -6.05 -15.93
CA GLU A 73 -3.66 -7.03 -15.79
C GLU A 73 -2.93 -6.77 -14.49
N TRP A 74 -2.90 -7.75 -13.60
CA TRP A 74 -2.23 -7.66 -12.30
C TRP A 74 -0.75 -7.98 -12.43
N LYS A 75 0.07 -7.51 -11.48
CA LYS A 75 1.51 -7.86 -11.40
C LYS A 75 1.76 -9.37 -11.26
N THR A 76 0.78 -10.13 -10.78
CA THR A 76 0.81 -11.60 -10.73
C THR A 76 0.60 -12.25 -12.09
N GLY A 77 0.19 -11.48 -13.10
CA GLY A 77 -0.17 -11.95 -14.45
C GLY A 77 -1.65 -12.30 -14.62
N ASP A 78 -2.44 -12.29 -13.55
CA ASP A 78 -3.88 -12.52 -13.61
C ASP A 78 -4.58 -11.38 -14.36
N ARG A 79 -5.78 -11.65 -14.87
CA ARG A 79 -6.63 -10.64 -15.52
C ARG A 79 -8.04 -10.68 -14.97
N THR A 80 -8.57 -9.52 -14.60
CA THR A 80 -9.94 -9.40 -14.11
C THR A 80 -10.60 -8.12 -14.59
N TRP A 81 -11.92 -8.16 -14.72
CA TRP A 81 -12.73 -6.97 -14.98
C TRP A 81 -13.05 -6.22 -13.69
N VAL A 82 -12.73 -4.93 -13.66
CA VAL A 82 -12.95 -4.05 -12.52
C VAL A 82 -13.74 -2.80 -12.95
N PRO A 83 -14.64 -2.28 -12.10
CA PRO A 83 -15.40 -1.09 -12.43
C PRO A 83 -14.54 0.16 -12.40
N TYR A 84 -14.81 1.11 -13.31
CA TYR A 84 -14.10 2.38 -13.40
C TYR A 84 -14.03 3.12 -12.06
N THR A 85 -15.12 3.10 -11.30
CA THR A 85 -15.20 3.76 -9.99
C THR A 85 -14.17 3.24 -8.98
N ALA A 86 -13.77 1.96 -9.09
CA ALA A 86 -12.75 1.36 -8.25
C ALA A 86 -11.32 1.73 -8.68
N ILE A 87 -11.10 2.06 -9.96
CA ILE A 87 -9.75 2.29 -10.50
C ILE A 87 -9.47 3.71 -10.97
N ARG A 88 -10.46 4.61 -10.99
CA ARG A 88 -10.34 5.99 -11.51
C ARG A 88 -9.25 6.85 -10.87
N HIS A 89 -8.80 6.47 -9.67
CA HIS A 89 -7.77 7.17 -8.91
C HIS A 89 -6.36 6.59 -9.17
N LEU A 90 -6.28 5.47 -9.89
CA LEU A 90 -5.03 4.81 -10.24
C LEU A 90 -4.46 5.45 -11.51
N GLY A 91 -3.15 5.68 -11.49
CA GLY A 91 -2.38 6.18 -12.62
C GLY A 91 -2.50 5.29 -13.85
N ALA A 92 -2.57 3.96 -13.69
CA ALA A 92 -2.77 3.04 -14.81
C ALA A 92 -4.09 3.30 -15.57
N ALA A 93 -5.15 3.76 -14.88
CA ALA A 93 -6.40 4.14 -15.53
C ALA A 93 -6.28 5.48 -16.26
N VAL A 94 -5.55 6.44 -15.68
CA VAL A 94 -5.27 7.74 -16.30
C VAL A 94 -4.42 7.56 -17.56
N GLU A 95 -3.31 6.85 -17.47
CA GLU A 95 -2.42 6.55 -18.61
C GLU A 95 -3.17 5.88 -19.75
N TYR A 96 -4.02 4.91 -19.44
CA TYR A 96 -4.83 4.23 -20.45
C TYR A 96 -5.82 5.17 -21.16
N LEU A 97 -6.50 6.04 -20.42
CA LEU A 97 -7.45 7.00 -20.99
C LEU A 97 -6.74 8.08 -21.81
N GLU A 98 -5.57 8.56 -21.35
CA GLU A 98 -4.74 9.51 -22.10
C GLU A 98 -4.25 8.94 -23.44
N LEU A 99 -3.99 7.63 -23.51
CA LEU A 99 -3.64 6.93 -24.75
C LEU A 99 -4.83 6.78 -25.73
N LEU A 100 -6.06 6.87 -25.24
CA LEU A 100 -7.28 6.75 -26.05
C LEU A 100 -7.75 8.07 -26.68
N GLY A 101 -7.34 9.22 -26.11
CA GLY A 101 -7.66 10.56 -26.63
C GLY A 101 -8.64 11.33 -25.76
#